data_AF-A0AA85C0L4-F1
#
_entry.id   AF-A0AA85C0L4-F1
#
_cell.length_a   1.000
_cell.length_b   1.000
_cell.length_c   1.000
_cell.angle_alpha   90.00
_cell.angle_beta   90.00
_cell.angle_gamma   90.00
#
_symmetry.space_group_name_H-M   'P 1'
#
loop_
_entity.id
_entity.type
_entity.pdbx_description
1 polymer ?
#
loop_
_entity_poly.entity_id
_entity_poly.type
_entity_poly.pdbx_seq_one_letter_code
_entity_poly.pdbx_strand_id
1 'polypeptide(L)'
;MNRSTKIVTDKEDQRTELNKVFFTLRDNNYPKRFLKKIIKNERKTKLESMRKEWNYTVVIPYRSEISEEIKRILNQYDIRVYFRANNTLRSTIVKVNDKLAKDEQQNIVYEIHCHDCNATYVEETSRQLNVRLKEHKQCLKNVPKSSVDLKKLENMSAIALHALETGHMINFEGTKILQKGFNTHRKRLTAETLHIWANKNSLNRKDGIQLATIWQIFV
;
A
#
# COMPACT_ATOMS: atom_id res chain seq x y z
N MET A 1 -1.77 -42.77 -8.50
CA MET A 1 -2.71 -42.34 -9.56
C MET A 1 -2.16 -41.21 -10.42
N ASN A 2 -1.49 -40.20 -9.85
CA ASN A 2 -0.81 -39.15 -10.65
C ASN A 2 0.22 -39.64 -11.68
N ARG A 3 0.85 -40.81 -11.48
CA ARG A 3 1.83 -41.39 -12.42
C ARG A 3 1.17 -41.92 -13.69
N SER A 4 0.06 -42.66 -13.55
CA SER A 4 -0.66 -43.23 -14.71
C SER A 4 -1.35 -42.15 -15.54
N THR A 5 -1.72 -41.01 -14.95
CA THR A 5 -2.37 -39.90 -15.66
C THR A 5 -1.41 -38.90 -16.30
N LYS A 6 -0.11 -38.90 -15.93
CA LYS A 6 0.90 -37.97 -16.45
C LYS A 6 1.89 -38.58 -17.45
N ILE A 7 2.15 -39.88 -17.37
CA ILE A 7 3.22 -40.53 -18.14
C ILE A 7 2.69 -41.32 -19.34
N VAL A 8 1.46 -41.83 -19.25
CA VAL A 8 0.90 -42.73 -20.26
C VAL A 8 0.05 -41.93 -21.25
N THR A 9 0.40 -41.98 -22.53
CA THR A 9 -0.24 -41.18 -23.59
C THR A 9 -1.53 -41.82 -24.12
N ASP A 10 -1.61 -43.16 -24.13
CA ASP A 10 -2.77 -43.91 -24.62
C ASP A 10 -3.85 -44.17 -23.57
N LYS A 11 -5.12 -44.03 -23.97
CA LYS A 11 -6.29 -44.14 -23.07
C LYS A 11 -6.50 -45.55 -22.54
N GLU A 12 -6.14 -46.57 -23.31
CA GLU A 12 -6.27 -47.97 -22.90
C GLU A 12 -5.21 -48.33 -21.86
N ASP A 13 -3.96 -47.90 -22.09
CA ASP A 13 -2.85 -48.10 -21.15
C ASP A 13 -3.01 -47.31 -19.85
N GLN A 14 -3.63 -46.13 -19.90
CA GLN A 14 -4.01 -45.41 -18.68
C GLN A 14 -4.97 -46.22 -17.81
N ARG A 15 -5.90 -46.96 -18.43
CA ARG A 15 -6.90 -47.77 -17.72
C ARG A 15 -6.28 -49.04 -17.14
N THR A 16 -5.37 -49.69 -17.86
CA THR A 16 -4.64 -50.86 -17.37
C THR A 16 -3.72 -50.48 -16.21
N GLU A 17 -2.97 -49.37 -16.32
CA GLU A 17 -2.11 -48.88 -15.24
C GLU A 17 -2.91 -48.40 -14.01
N LEU A 18 -4.04 -47.72 -14.20
CA LEU A 18 -4.92 -47.35 -13.08
C LEU A 18 -5.49 -48.58 -12.37
N ASN A 19 -5.86 -49.63 -13.10
CA ASN A 19 -6.33 -50.88 -12.53
C ASN A 19 -5.20 -51.58 -11.75
N LYS A 20 -3.99 -51.68 -12.32
CA LYS A 20 -2.82 -52.24 -11.61
C LYS A 20 -2.56 -51.50 -10.30
N VAL A 21 -2.48 -50.17 -10.33
CA VAL A 21 -2.29 -49.34 -9.12
C VAL A 21 -3.43 -49.55 -8.12
N PHE A 22 -4.68 -49.68 -8.59
CA PHE A 22 -5.83 -49.94 -7.72
C PHE A 22 -5.75 -51.32 -7.03
N PHE A 23 -5.34 -52.36 -7.76
CA PHE A 23 -5.16 -53.70 -7.20
C PHE A 23 -3.98 -53.73 -6.22
N THR A 24 -2.82 -53.18 -6.58
CA THR A 24 -1.67 -53.09 -5.66
C THR A 24 -2.02 -52.36 -4.37
N LEU A 25 -2.79 -51.27 -4.44
CA LEU A 25 -3.23 -50.55 -3.23
C LEU A 25 -4.26 -51.35 -2.43
N ARG A 26 -5.13 -52.12 -3.09
CA ARG A 26 -6.06 -53.02 -2.40
C ARG A 26 -5.32 -54.15 -1.68
N ASP A 27 -4.28 -54.70 -2.29
CA ASP A 27 -3.46 -55.79 -1.74
C ASP A 27 -2.61 -55.31 -0.56
N ASN A 28 -2.27 -54.01 -0.52
CA ASN A 28 -1.69 -53.35 0.65
C ASN A 28 -2.73 -52.93 1.71
N ASN A 29 -3.89 -53.61 1.77
CA ASN A 29 -4.96 -53.42 2.74
C ASN A 29 -5.58 -52.01 2.81
N TYR A 30 -5.46 -51.19 1.75
CA TYR A 30 -6.15 -49.89 1.75
C TYR A 30 -7.68 -50.07 1.59
N PRO A 31 -8.51 -49.34 2.37
CA PRO A 31 -9.96 -49.47 2.29
C PRO A 31 -10.51 -49.09 0.91
N LYS A 32 -11.36 -49.95 0.32
CA LYS A 32 -12.00 -49.70 -0.99
C LYS A 32 -12.75 -48.35 -1.04
N ARG A 33 -13.35 -47.93 0.08
CA ARG A 33 -14.05 -46.63 0.20
C ARG A 33 -13.08 -45.45 0.03
N PHE A 34 -11.88 -45.56 0.59
CA PHE A 34 -10.84 -44.54 0.49
C PHE A 34 -10.33 -44.39 -0.95
N LEU A 35 -10.06 -45.51 -1.62
CA LEU A 35 -9.60 -45.50 -3.02
C LEU A 35 -10.64 -44.91 -3.98
N LYS A 36 -11.92 -45.28 -3.82
CA LYS A 36 -13.02 -44.70 -4.62
C LYS A 36 -13.17 -43.19 -4.40
N LYS A 37 -12.97 -42.72 -3.16
CA LYS A 37 -13.01 -41.29 -2.82
C LYS A 37 -11.90 -40.51 -3.51
N ILE A 38 -10.69 -41.06 -3.56
CA ILE A 38 -9.54 -40.44 -4.25
C ILE A 38 -9.80 -40.31 -5.76
N ILE A 39 -10.27 -41.38 -6.41
CA ILE A 39 -10.58 -41.36 -7.85
C ILE A 39 -11.67 -40.32 -8.16
N LYS A 40 -12.71 -40.26 -7.31
CA LYS A 40 -13.81 -39.29 -7.47
C LYS A 40 -13.31 -37.86 -7.32
N ASN A 41 -12.43 -37.60 -6.35
CA ASN A 41 -11.84 -36.28 -6.14
C ASN A 41 -10.94 -35.88 -7.32
N GLU A 42 -10.04 -36.76 -7.80
CA GLU A 42 -9.19 -36.46 -8.95
C GLU A 42 -10.01 -36.11 -10.21
N ARG A 43 -11.14 -36.79 -10.44
CA ARG A 43 -12.05 -36.46 -11.55
C ARG A 43 -12.70 -35.08 -11.37
N LYS A 44 -13.12 -34.72 -10.16
CA LYS A 44 -13.65 -33.38 -9.87
C LYS A 44 -12.60 -32.29 -10.09
N THR A 45 -11.39 -32.48 -9.58
CA THR A 45 -10.30 -31.51 -9.74
C THR A 45 -9.93 -31.32 -11.21
N LYS A 46 -9.97 -32.39 -12.02
CA LYS A 46 -9.70 -32.31 -13.47
C LYS A 46 -10.81 -31.56 -14.22
N LEU A 47 -12.08 -31.77 -13.85
CA LEU A 47 -13.23 -31.07 -14.43
C LEU A 47 -13.22 -29.56 -14.07
N GLU A 48 -12.90 -29.21 -12.82
CA GLU A 48 -12.70 -27.81 -12.41
C GLU A 48 -11.47 -27.15 -13.07
N SER A 49 -10.48 -27.95 -13.49
CA SER A 49 -9.28 -27.47 -14.20
C SER A 49 -9.47 -27.21 -15.70
N MET A 50 -10.64 -27.53 -16.28
CA MET A 50 -11.05 -27.09 -17.62
C MET A 50 -11.66 -25.68 -17.49
N ARG A 51 -10.73 -24.73 -17.30
CA ARG A 51 -10.83 -23.51 -16.50
C ARG A 51 -11.85 -22.48 -16.98
N LYS A 52 -12.53 -21.88 -16.00
CA LYS A 52 -12.98 -20.48 -16.03
C LYS A 52 -11.78 -19.59 -16.39
N GLU A 53 -11.83 -18.95 -17.56
CA GLU A 53 -10.81 -17.98 -17.98
C GLU A 53 -10.93 -16.74 -17.09
N TRP A 54 -9.82 -16.31 -16.50
CA TRP A 54 -9.79 -15.14 -15.64
C TRP A 54 -9.25 -13.97 -16.44
N ASN A 55 -10.01 -12.88 -16.51
CA ASN A 55 -9.63 -11.70 -17.30
C ASN A 55 -8.57 -10.86 -16.58
N TYR A 56 -8.68 -10.76 -15.25
CA TYR A 56 -7.79 -9.93 -14.43
C TYR A 56 -7.44 -10.60 -13.11
N THR A 57 -6.35 -10.16 -12.50
CA THR A 57 -5.95 -10.59 -11.15
C THR A 57 -5.75 -9.37 -10.25
N VAL A 58 -6.38 -9.38 -9.08
CA VAL A 58 -6.28 -8.33 -8.07
C VAL A 58 -5.78 -8.92 -6.77
N VAL A 59 -4.90 -8.19 -6.09
CA VAL A 59 -4.41 -8.53 -4.75
C VAL A 59 -4.92 -7.49 -3.76
N ILE A 60 -5.70 -7.92 -2.78
CA ILE A 60 -6.24 -7.04 -1.73
C ILE A 60 -5.78 -7.51 -0.35
N PRO A 61 -5.65 -6.60 0.64
CA PRO A 61 -5.37 -7.00 2.00
C PRO A 61 -6.55 -7.80 2.58
N TYR A 62 -6.26 -8.85 3.37
CA TYR A 62 -7.31 -9.59 4.05
C TYR A 62 -7.91 -8.75 5.19
N ARG A 63 -9.21 -8.57 5.16
CA ARG A 63 -10.03 -8.04 6.25
C ARG A 63 -11.28 -8.90 6.34
N SER A 64 -11.52 -9.47 7.52
CA SER A 64 -12.69 -10.32 7.76
C SER A 64 -13.97 -9.64 7.23
N GLU A 65 -14.86 -10.45 6.65
CA GLU A 65 -16.14 -10.04 6.05
C GLU A 65 -16.01 -9.22 4.76
N ILE A 66 -15.36 -8.05 4.81
CA ILE A 66 -15.31 -7.11 3.68
C ILE A 66 -14.51 -7.70 2.50
N SER A 67 -13.34 -8.27 2.77
CA SER A 67 -12.48 -8.79 1.69
C SER A 67 -13.08 -10.04 1.04
N GLU A 68 -13.89 -10.80 1.77
CA GLU A 68 -14.60 -11.97 1.28
C GLU A 68 -15.78 -11.57 0.40
N GLU A 69 -16.52 -10.53 0.79
CA GLU A 69 -17.59 -9.96 -0.01
C GLU A 69 -17.05 -9.37 -1.32
N ILE A 70 -15.95 -8.61 -1.26
CA ILE A 70 -15.27 -8.09 -2.45
C ILE A 70 -14.83 -9.23 -3.37
N LYS A 71 -14.26 -10.31 -2.81
CA LYS A 71 -13.88 -11.49 -3.59
C LYS A 71 -15.08 -12.17 -4.25
N ARG A 72 -16.22 -12.25 -3.54
CA ARG A 72 -17.45 -12.83 -4.07
C ARG A 72 -17.95 -12.05 -5.28
N ILE A 73 -18.01 -10.73 -5.18
CA ILE A 73 -18.43 -9.84 -6.26
C ILE A 73 -17.45 -9.94 -7.45
N LEU A 74 -16.15 -9.79 -7.21
CA LEU A 74 -15.14 -9.81 -8.28
C LEU A 74 -15.06 -11.15 -9.03
N ASN A 75 -15.27 -12.28 -8.34
CA ASN A 75 -15.30 -13.59 -8.98
C ASN A 75 -16.48 -13.79 -9.95
N GLN A 76 -17.57 -13.02 -9.82
CA GLN A 76 -18.69 -13.04 -10.77
C GLN A 76 -18.31 -12.39 -12.11
N TYR A 77 -17.37 -11.45 -12.09
CA TYR A 77 -16.84 -10.76 -13.27
C TYR A 77 -15.54 -11.37 -13.80
N ASP A 78 -15.27 -12.63 -13.46
CA ASP A 78 -14.06 -13.35 -13.88
C ASP A 78 -12.75 -12.65 -13.46
N ILE A 79 -12.77 -11.93 -12.34
CA ILE A 79 -11.60 -11.28 -11.74
C ILE A 79 -11.11 -12.14 -10.58
N ARG A 80 -9.85 -12.58 -10.67
CA ARG A 80 -9.22 -13.43 -9.67
C ARG A 80 -8.70 -12.61 -8.51
N VAL A 81 -9.18 -12.89 -7.30
CA VAL A 81 -8.77 -12.17 -6.09
C VAL A 81 -7.85 -13.02 -5.21
N TYR A 82 -6.69 -12.46 -4.86
CA TYR A 82 -5.80 -12.99 -3.85
C TYR A 82 -5.74 -12.08 -2.63
N PHE A 83 -5.57 -12.71 -1.47
CA PHE A 83 -5.42 -12.00 -0.21
C PHE A 83 -3.95 -11.86 0.18
N ARG A 84 -3.54 -10.65 0.54
CA ARG A 84 -2.22 -10.35 1.10
C ARG A 84 -2.35 -10.13 2.60
N ALA A 85 -1.53 -10.82 3.39
CA ALA A 85 -1.34 -10.50 4.80
C ALA A 85 -0.40 -9.29 4.90
N ASN A 86 -0.86 -8.20 5.54
CA ASN A 86 -0.06 -7.00 5.73
C ASN A 86 0.95 -7.14 6.89
N ASN A 87 0.60 -7.95 7.91
CA ASN A 87 1.40 -8.11 9.12
C ASN A 87 2.01 -9.51 9.17
N THR A 88 3.17 -9.68 8.55
CA THR A 88 3.90 -10.95 8.66
C THR A 88 4.54 -11.07 10.04
N LEU A 89 4.61 -12.29 10.61
CA LEU A 89 5.33 -12.52 11.87
C LEU A 89 6.77 -12.03 11.80
N ARG A 90 7.42 -12.19 10.64
CA ARG A 90 8.77 -11.67 10.38
C ARG A 90 8.85 -10.15 10.58
N SER A 91 7.92 -9.36 10.03
CA SER A 91 7.93 -7.90 10.22
C SER A 91 7.69 -7.48 11.68
N THR A 92 6.96 -8.27 12.46
CA THR A 92 6.68 -7.98 13.87
C THR A 92 7.87 -8.33 14.78
N ILE A 93 8.44 -9.52 14.56
CA ILE A 93 9.50 -10.10 15.41
C ILE A 93 10.86 -9.53 15.04
N VAL A 94 11.11 -9.33 13.74
CA VAL A 94 12.42 -8.98 13.21
C VAL A 94 12.44 -7.50 12.83
N LYS A 95 12.57 -6.63 13.85
CA LYS A 95 12.90 -5.21 13.65
C LYS A 95 14.42 -5.07 13.53
N VAL A 96 14.93 -5.23 12.30
CA VAL A 96 16.39 -5.19 12.03
C VAL A 96 16.97 -3.79 12.16
N ASN A 97 16.16 -2.75 11.96
CA ASN A 97 16.67 -1.38 11.87
C ASN A 97 16.44 -0.61 13.18
N ASP A 98 17.46 0.15 13.58
CA ASP A 98 17.37 1.10 14.67
C ASP A 98 16.33 2.19 14.36
N LYS A 99 15.65 2.65 15.41
CA LYS A 99 14.70 3.75 15.30
C LYS A 99 15.50 5.05 15.14
N LEU A 100 15.44 5.63 13.95
CA LEU A 100 15.96 6.97 13.71
C LEU A 100 15.24 7.99 14.61
N ALA A 101 16.01 8.93 15.15
CA ALA A 101 15.48 10.08 15.86
C ALA A 101 14.52 10.86 14.94
N LYS A 102 13.53 11.55 15.54
CA LYS A 102 12.49 12.29 14.82
C LYS A 102 13.08 13.20 13.73
N ASP A 103 14.16 13.90 14.07
CA ASP A 103 14.79 14.92 13.24
C ASP A 103 15.61 14.33 12.08
N GLU A 104 15.97 13.06 12.16
CA GLU A 104 16.74 12.34 11.14
C GLU A 104 15.85 11.52 10.20
N GLN A 105 14.53 11.54 10.42
CA GLN A 105 13.59 10.82 9.56
C GLN A 105 13.53 11.45 8.16
N GLN A 106 13.48 10.57 7.16
CA GLN A 106 13.43 10.89 5.73
C GLN A 106 12.19 10.26 5.10
N ASN A 107 11.81 10.74 3.91
CA ASN A 107 10.64 10.23 3.18
C ASN A 107 9.39 10.26 4.07
N ILE A 108 9.06 11.45 4.56
CA ILE A 108 7.95 11.69 5.49
C ILE A 108 7.06 12.83 4.98
N VAL A 109 5.83 12.85 5.50
CA VAL A 109 4.94 14.02 5.44
C VAL A 109 4.86 14.59 6.85
N TYR A 110 5.12 15.88 6.98
CA TYR A 110 5.20 16.56 8.26
C TYR A 110 4.35 17.83 8.27
N GLU A 111 4.05 18.30 9.47
CA GLU A 111 3.22 19.47 9.73
C GLU A 111 3.94 20.44 10.67
N ILE A 112 3.91 21.72 10.33
CA ILE A 112 4.37 22.83 11.18
C ILE A 112 3.16 23.70 11.53
N HIS A 113 3.04 24.07 12.80
CA HIS A 113 2.01 24.97 13.28
C HIS A 113 2.58 26.39 13.41
N CYS A 114 1.77 27.39 13.07
CA CYS A 114 2.00 28.74 13.57
C CYS A 114 1.71 28.79 15.08
N HIS A 115 2.51 29.53 15.84
CA HIS A 115 2.29 29.70 17.27
C HIS A 115 1.13 30.65 17.56
N ASP A 116 0.98 31.69 16.74
CA ASP A 116 0.07 32.81 17.03
C ASP A 116 -1.27 32.70 16.30
N CYS A 117 -1.39 31.79 15.32
CA CYS A 117 -2.66 31.51 14.65
C CYS A 117 -2.85 30.01 14.38
N ASN A 118 -4.10 29.61 14.10
CA ASN A 118 -4.46 28.21 13.86
C ASN A 118 -4.11 27.73 12.44
N ALA A 119 -3.12 28.35 11.80
CA ALA A 119 -2.68 27.99 10.46
C ALA A 119 -1.63 26.87 10.52
N THR A 120 -1.76 25.90 9.63
CA THR A 120 -0.85 24.76 9.55
C THR A 120 -0.21 24.66 8.18
N TYR A 121 1.06 24.27 8.14
CA TYR A 121 1.78 24.01 6.91
C TYR A 121 2.11 22.53 6.85
N VAL A 122 1.71 21.86 5.77
CA VAL A 122 1.93 20.42 5.58
C VAL A 122 2.81 20.24 4.36
N GLU A 123 3.90 19.51 4.46
CA GLU A 123 4.77 19.29 3.30
C GLU A 123 5.34 17.89 3.29
N GLU A 124 5.70 17.40 2.12
CA GLU A 124 6.57 16.24 2.00
C GLU A 124 8.06 16.60 2.06
N THR A 125 8.87 15.67 2.56
CA THR A 125 10.32 15.73 2.38
C THR A 125 10.89 14.35 2.08
N SER A 126 11.76 14.29 1.07
CA SER A 126 12.63 13.14 0.82
C SER A 126 13.92 13.19 1.65
N ARG A 127 14.33 14.39 2.08
CA ARG A 127 15.52 14.64 2.90
C ARG A 127 15.20 14.44 4.38
N GLN A 128 16.23 14.53 5.22
CA GLN A 128 16.05 14.52 6.68
C GLN A 128 15.23 15.74 7.11
N LEU A 129 14.36 15.54 8.11
CA LEU A 129 13.51 16.61 8.65
C LEU A 129 14.34 17.81 9.13
N ASN A 130 15.44 17.58 9.85
CA ASN A 130 16.32 18.63 10.33
C ASN A 130 16.87 19.55 9.21
N VAL A 131 17.23 18.98 8.06
CA VAL A 131 17.74 19.72 6.90
C VAL A 131 16.62 20.61 6.36
N ARG A 132 15.42 20.06 6.18
CA ARG A 132 14.26 20.81 5.69
C ARG A 132 13.87 21.94 6.64
N LEU A 133 13.87 21.70 7.95
CA LEU A 133 13.60 22.73 8.95
C LEU A 133 14.67 23.85 8.96
N LYS A 134 15.94 23.50 8.75
CA LYS A 134 17.02 24.51 8.60
C LYS A 134 16.82 25.38 7.37
N GLU A 135 16.39 24.80 6.25
CA GLU A 135 16.06 25.55 5.03
C GLU A 135 14.93 26.56 5.28
N HIS A 136 13.84 26.14 5.92
CA HIS A 136 12.75 27.05 6.29
C HIS A 136 13.21 28.18 7.23
N LYS A 137 14.03 27.85 8.24
CA LYS A 137 14.63 28.87 9.14
C LYS A 137 15.54 29.84 8.39
N GLN A 138 16.25 29.37 7.36
CA GLN A 138 17.09 30.24 6.52
C GLN A 138 16.25 31.17 5.66
N CYS A 139 15.11 30.69 5.13
CA CYS A 139 14.16 31.51 4.40
C CYS A 139 13.60 32.67 5.24
N LEU A 140 13.35 32.46 6.54
CA LEU A 140 12.91 33.53 7.46
C LEU A 140 13.95 34.63 7.68
N LYS A 141 15.24 34.28 7.66
CA LYS A 141 16.33 35.26 7.84
C LYS A 141 16.55 36.12 6.61
N ASN A 142 16.20 35.61 5.44
CA ASN A 142 16.42 36.27 4.17
C ASN A 142 15.18 37.10 3.79
N VAL A 143 15.14 38.34 4.26
CA VAL A 143 14.06 39.28 3.89
C VAL A 143 14.15 39.58 2.38
N PRO A 144 13.07 39.35 1.62
CA PRO A 144 13.06 39.59 0.18
C PRO A 144 13.15 41.09 -0.11
N LYS A 145 14.03 41.48 -1.04
CA LYS A 145 14.32 42.89 -1.38
C LYS A 145 13.70 43.33 -2.70
N SER A 146 13.17 42.39 -3.47
CA SER A 146 12.59 42.59 -4.79
C SER A 146 11.34 41.72 -4.97
N SER A 147 10.47 42.12 -5.91
CA SER A 147 9.31 41.33 -6.33
C SER A 147 9.70 39.94 -6.87
N VAL A 148 10.91 39.81 -7.44
CA VAL A 148 11.46 38.53 -7.88
C VAL A 148 11.82 37.64 -6.69
N ASP A 149 12.38 38.21 -5.64
CA ASP A 149 12.75 37.48 -4.42
C ASP A 149 11.51 37.03 -3.64
N LEU A 150 10.44 37.83 -3.64
CA LEU A 150 9.15 37.48 -3.06
C LEU A 150 8.55 36.24 -3.74
N LYS A 151 8.46 36.23 -5.08
CA LYS A 151 7.97 35.06 -5.84
C LYS A 151 8.84 33.82 -5.63
N LYS A 152 10.15 34.00 -5.45
CA LYS A 152 11.06 32.89 -5.14
C LYS A 152 10.77 32.32 -3.75
N LEU A 153 10.57 33.18 -2.75
CA LEU A 153 10.25 32.76 -1.39
C LEU A 153 8.89 32.05 -1.31
N GLU A 154 7.89 32.58 -2.01
CA GLU A 154 6.56 31.98 -2.18
C GLU A 154 6.63 30.51 -2.65
N ASN A 155 7.49 30.24 -3.64
CA ASN A 155 7.66 28.89 -4.18
C ASN A 155 8.48 27.97 -3.28
N MET A 156 9.36 28.54 -2.43
CA MET A 156 10.27 27.78 -1.59
C MET A 156 9.69 27.46 -0.21
N SER A 157 8.89 28.36 0.37
CA SER A 157 8.45 28.24 1.76
C SER A 157 7.25 29.16 2.05
N ALA A 158 6.04 28.66 1.83
CA ALA A 158 4.80 29.36 2.17
C ALA A 158 4.73 29.75 3.65
N ILE A 159 5.28 28.91 4.54
CA ILE A 159 5.32 29.21 5.97
C ILE A 159 6.24 30.40 6.30
N ALA A 160 7.35 30.56 5.57
CA ALA A 160 8.27 31.67 5.80
C ALA A 160 7.64 33.00 5.36
N LEU A 161 6.94 32.97 4.23
CA LEU A 161 6.16 34.11 3.76
C LEU A 161 5.09 34.51 4.77
N HIS A 162 4.32 33.55 5.28
CA HIS A 162 3.30 33.82 6.30
C HIS A 162 3.89 34.55 7.52
N ALA A 163 5.01 34.08 8.06
CA ALA A 163 5.64 34.73 9.21
C ALA A 163 6.21 36.11 8.89
N LEU A 164 6.73 36.34 7.68
CA LEU A 164 7.22 37.66 7.28
C LEU A 164 6.08 38.67 7.08
N GLU A 165 4.93 38.23 6.53
CA GLU A 165 3.78 39.10 6.29
C GLU A 165 3.01 39.43 7.56
N THR A 166 2.83 38.45 8.44
CA THR A 166 2.02 38.59 9.67
C THR A 166 2.84 38.95 10.90
N GLY A 167 4.17 38.76 10.86
CA GLY A 167 5.04 38.89 12.02
C GLY A 167 4.87 37.77 13.05
N HIS A 168 4.13 36.69 12.72
CA HIS A 168 3.90 35.58 13.64
C HIS A 168 5.16 34.71 13.84
N MET A 169 5.24 34.10 15.02
CA MET A 169 6.23 33.09 15.36
C MET A 169 5.79 31.71 14.86
N ILE A 170 6.75 30.98 14.27
CA ILE A 170 6.53 29.61 13.80
C ILE A 170 7.08 28.62 14.82
N ASN A 171 6.27 27.63 15.17
CA ASN A 171 6.68 26.57 16.10
C ASN A 171 7.44 25.44 15.37
N PHE A 172 8.74 25.66 15.13
CA PHE A 172 9.59 24.64 14.50
C PHE A 172 9.86 23.42 15.38
N GLU A 173 9.92 23.59 16.71
CA GLU A 173 10.21 22.51 17.67
C GLU A 173 9.02 21.55 17.82
N GLY A 174 7.81 22.11 17.76
CA GLY A 174 6.54 21.40 17.74
C GLY A 174 6.18 20.74 16.40
N THR A 175 7.15 20.54 15.49
CA THR A 175 6.90 19.86 14.22
C THR A 175 6.28 18.48 14.46
N LYS A 176 5.26 18.10 13.70
CA LYS A 176 4.63 16.79 13.83
C LYS A 176 4.87 15.97 12.57
N ILE A 177 5.27 14.72 12.73
CA ILE A 177 5.36 13.78 11.61
C ILE A 177 3.99 13.13 11.46
N LEU A 178 3.30 13.41 10.35
CA LEU A 178 1.97 12.88 10.07
C LEU A 178 2.04 11.45 9.57
N GLN A 179 2.91 11.20 8.59
CA GLN A 179 3.09 9.89 7.99
C GLN A 179 4.55 9.65 7.60
N LYS A 180 4.96 8.37 7.60
CA LYS A 180 6.31 7.92 7.28
C LYS A 180 6.30 6.54 6.60
N GLY A 181 7.44 6.13 6.07
CA GLY A 181 7.61 4.80 5.47
C GLY A 181 7.11 4.73 4.02
N PHE A 182 7.20 5.85 3.29
CA PHE A 182 6.82 5.89 1.89
C PHE A 182 7.91 5.24 1.03
N ASN A 183 7.53 4.22 0.26
CA ASN A 183 8.43 3.55 -0.68
C ASN A 183 8.57 4.28 -2.02
N THR A 184 7.70 5.27 -2.30
CA THR A 184 7.64 5.93 -3.61
C THR A 184 7.21 7.38 -3.44
N HIS A 185 7.84 8.28 -4.19
CA HIS A 185 7.51 9.71 -4.24
C HIS A 185 6.00 9.94 -4.46
N ARG A 186 5.38 9.25 -5.43
CA ARG A 186 3.93 9.39 -5.71
C ARG A 186 3.05 9.14 -4.48
N LYS A 187 3.35 8.11 -3.68
CA LYS A 187 2.55 7.79 -2.48
C LYS A 187 2.65 8.89 -1.42
N ARG A 188 3.84 9.46 -1.28
CA ARG A 188 4.10 10.54 -0.32
C ARG A 188 3.40 11.83 -0.75
N LEU A 189 3.48 12.18 -2.03
CA LEU A 189 2.81 13.34 -2.60
C LEU A 189 1.28 13.22 -2.52
N THR A 190 0.73 12.02 -2.74
CA THR A 190 -0.71 11.76 -2.50
C THR A 190 -1.08 11.93 -1.03
N ALA A 191 -0.25 11.45 -0.10
CA ALA A 191 -0.50 11.61 1.34
C ALA A 191 -0.44 13.07 1.78
N GLU A 192 0.54 13.84 1.31
CA GLU A 192 0.61 15.28 1.52
C GLU A 192 -0.65 15.97 1.03
N THR A 193 -1.07 15.68 -0.21
CA THR A 193 -2.27 16.27 -0.80
C THR A 193 -3.51 15.96 0.03
N LEU A 194 -3.68 14.71 0.49
CA LEU A 194 -4.79 14.32 1.37
C LEU A 194 -4.77 15.10 2.70
N HIS A 195 -3.60 15.27 3.31
CA HIS A 195 -3.47 16.02 4.55
C HIS A 195 -3.74 17.53 4.37
N ILE A 196 -3.27 18.13 3.26
CA ILE A 196 -3.59 19.52 2.90
C ILE A 196 -5.10 19.69 2.70
N TRP A 197 -5.75 18.73 2.04
CA TRP A 197 -7.17 18.82 1.74
C TRP A 197 -8.05 18.65 3.00
N ALA A 198 -7.65 17.75 3.91
CA ALA A 198 -8.29 17.56 5.21
C ALA A 198 -8.16 18.79 6.12
N ASN A 199 -7.06 19.53 6.00
CA ASN A 199 -6.79 20.71 6.82
C ASN A 199 -7.37 21.98 6.17
N LYS A 200 -8.50 22.48 6.70
CA LYS A 200 -9.13 23.72 6.22
C LYS A 200 -8.26 24.97 6.39
N ASN A 201 -7.37 24.98 7.38
CA ASN A 201 -6.48 26.13 7.68
C ASN A 201 -5.06 25.94 7.13
N SER A 202 -4.92 25.15 6.06
CA SER A 202 -3.60 24.90 5.46
C SER A 202 -3.05 26.16 4.77
N LEU A 203 -1.80 26.51 5.06
CA LEU A 203 -1.02 27.56 4.40
C LEU A 203 -0.53 27.15 2.99
N ASN A 204 -0.69 25.88 2.63
CA ASN A 204 -0.23 25.36 1.35
C ASN A 204 -1.06 25.88 0.18
N ARG A 205 -0.39 26.13 -0.94
CA ARG A 205 -1.07 26.34 -2.23
C ARG A 205 -1.72 25.02 -2.65
N LYS A 206 -3.00 25.05 -3.04
CA LYS A 206 -3.76 23.87 -3.48
C LYS A 206 -3.52 23.52 -4.96
N ASP A 207 -2.44 24.03 -5.55
CA ASP A 207 -2.12 23.91 -6.99
C ASP A 207 -1.37 22.60 -7.33
N GLY A 208 -1.24 21.68 -6.37
CA GLY A 208 -0.52 20.41 -6.51
C GLY A 208 -1.30 19.31 -7.24
N ILE A 209 -1.12 18.06 -6.80
CA ILE A 209 -1.85 16.91 -7.36
C ILE A 209 -3.36 17.13 -7.18
N GLN A 210 -4.12 17.04 -8.26
CA GLN A 210 -5.57 16.95 -8.18
C GLN A 210 -5.99 15.57 -7.68
N LEU A 211 -6.58 15.53 -6.49
CA LEU A 211 -7.26 14.33 -5.99
C LEU A 211 -8.43 14.02 -6.91
N ALA A 212 -8.58 12.75 -7.30
CA ALA A 212 -9.74 12.32 -8.05
C ALA A 212 -11.03 12.65 -7.28
N THR A 213 -12.06 13.08 -7.99
CA THR A 213 -13.30 13.64 -7.42
C THR A 213 -13.94 12.73 -6.37
N ILE A 214 -13.81 11.41 -6.51
CA ILE A 214 -14.37 10.45 -5.55
C ILE A 214 -13.75 10.57 -4.15
N TRP A 215 -12.47 10.93 -4.05
CA TRP A 215 -11.78 11.11 -2.77
C TRP A 215 -12.12 12.45 -2.11
N GLN A 216 -12.56 13.44 -2.89
CA GLN A 216 -12.98 14.74 -2.39
C GLN A 216 -14.28 14.67 -1.58
N ILE A 217 -15.07 13.60 -1.74
CA ILE A 217 -16.34 13.42 -1.01
C ILE A 217 -16.11 12.97 0.44
N PHE A 218 -14.98 12.31 0.72
CA PHE A 218 -14.71 11.63 1.99
C PHE A 218 -13.78 12.41 2.94
N VAL A 219 -13.32 13.59 2.55
CA VAL A 219 -12.38 14.43 3.30
C VAL A 219 -13.07 15.75 3.64
#